data_AF-A0A1Q8LY54-F1
#
_entry.id   AF-A0A1Q8LY54-F1
#
_cell.length_a   1.000
_cell.length_b   1.000
_cell.length_c   1.000
_cell.angle_alpha   90.00
_cell.angle_beta   90.00
_cell.angle_gamma   90.00
#
_symmetry.space_group_name_H-M   'P 1'
#
loop_
_entity.id
_entity.type
_entity.pdbx_description
1 polymer ?
#
loop_
_entity_poly.entity_id
_entity_poly.type
_entity_poly.pdbx_seq_one_letter_code
_entity_poly.pdbx_strand_id
1 'polypeptide(L)'
;MVGLVGAEGKLPGEISGGMRKRAGLARALVLDPKIILFDEPDSGLDPVRTAYLNQLIIDLNAMTDSTFLIVTHDINSAQTVPDNIGLLYRKHLAMFGPREVLLTSDEPVVAQFLNGRREGPIGMSEEKDAAQAAREMEEAGELEGRPPMKPQLVASTGMPDRKAVHRRRERVEAMLHELPQSAQEAIREQHAETDATSRFARPAQDGSTISEARDEHPTDIHPRITDDTPDPRGRHQLSGGDR
;
A
#
# COMPACT_ATOMS: atom_id res chain seq x y z
N MET A 1 -15.02 0.14 -0.62
CA MET A 1 -13.80 -0.65 -0.33
C MET A 1 -12.90 -0.79 -1.56
N VAL A 2 -13.36 -1.36 -2.69
CA VAL A 2 -12.50 -1.55 -3.90
C VAL A 2 -12.77 -0.61 -5.07
N GLY A 3 -13.59 0.45 -4.90
CA GLY A 3 -13.85 1.44 -5.96
C GLY A 3 -14.62 0.90 -7.18
N LEU A 4 -15.60 0.02 -6.97
CA LEU A 4 -16.46 -0.56 -8.02
C LEU A 4 -17.96 -0.19 -7.88
N VAL A 5 -18.27 0.84 -7.10
CA VAL A 5 -19.65 1.33 -6.96
C VAL A 5 -20.17 1.80 -8.33
N GLY A 6 -21.39 1.42 -8.68
CA GLY A 6 -22.02 1.71 -9.98
C GLY A 6 -21.69 0.70 -11.10
N ALA A 7 -20.98 -0.38 -10.79
CA ALA A 7 -20.67 -1.46 -11.74
C ALA A 7 -21.26 -2.83 -11.32
N GLU A 8 -22.21 -2.84 -10.38
CA GLU A 8 -22.74 -4.06 -9.74
C GLU A 8 -23.47 -4.98 -10.72
N GLY A 9 -24.14 -4.41 -11.72
CA GLY A 9 -24.89 -5.17 -12.73
C GLY A 9 -24.08 -5.60 -13.95
N LYS A 10 -22.80 -5.22 -14.05
CA LYS A 10 -21.97 -5.52 -15.23
C LYS A 10 -21.48 -6.96 -15.20
N LEU A 11 -21.53 -7.63 -16.36
CA LEU A 11 -21.00 -8.96 -16.54
C LEU A 11 -19.46 -8.95 -16.64
N PRO A 12 -18.76 -10.07 -16.39
CA PRO A 12 -17.30 -10.13 -16.45
C PRO A 12 -16.66 -9.66 -17.78
N GLY A 13 -17.38 -9.81 -18.89
CA GLY A 13 -16.98 -9.33 -20.22
C GLY A 13 -17.12 -7.83 -20.42
N GLU A 14 -17.86 -7.13 -19.56
CA GLU A 14 -18.23 -5.71 -19.69
C GLU A 14 -17.40 -4.78 -18.79
N ILE A 15 -16.48 -5.35 -18.01
CA ILE A 15 -15.60 -4.62 -17.10
C ILE A 15 -14.14 -4.66 -17.60
N SER A 16 -13.38 -3.59 -17.38
CA SER A 16 -11.97 -3.53 -17.79
C SER A 16 -11.08 -4.52 -17.03
N GLY A 17 -9.86 -4.79 -17.51
CA GLY A 17 -8.91 -5.65 -16.80
C GLY A 17 -8.65 -5.22 -15.35
N GLY A 18 -8.45 -3.92 -15.12
CA GLY A 18 -8.30 -3.36 -13.76
C GLY A 18 -9.57 -3.50 -12.91
N MET A 19 -10.77 -3.40 -13.50
CA MET A 19 -12.02 -3.66 -12.79
C MET A 19 -12.17 -5.15 -12.43
N ARG A 20 -11.78 -6.08 -13.32
CA ARG A 20 -11.77 -7.52 -13.02
C ARG A 20 -10.86 -7.84 -11.83
N LYS A 21 -9.65 -7.25 -11.79
CA LYS A 21 -8.72 -7.41 -10.67
C LYS A 21 -9.33 -6.90 -9.35
N ARG A 22 -9.95 -5.71 -9.36
CA ARG A 22 -10.63 -5.14 -8.18
C ARG A 22 -11.86 -5.96 -7.75
N ALA A 23 -12.58 -6.57 -8.68
CA ALA A 23 -13.70 -7.47 -8.38
C ALA A 23 -13.20 -8.78 -7.74
N GLY A 24 -12.09 -9.32 -8.25
CA GLY A 24 -11.40 -10.46 -7.64
C GLY A 24 -10.91 -10.16 -6.22
N LEU A 25 -10.37 -8.96 -6.00
CA LEU A 25 -9.97 -8.48 -4.68
C LEU A 25 -11.17 -8.34 -3.74
N ALA A 26 -12.28 -7.74 -4.19
CA ALA A 26 -13.50 -7.68 -3.40
C ALA A 26 -13.98 -9.07 -2.99
N ARG A 27 -13.98 -10.03 -3.94
CA ARG A 27 -14.32 -11.43 -3.66
C ARG A 27 -13.41 -12.05 -2.60
N ALA A 28 -12.11 -11.79 -2.66
CA ALA A 28 -11.15 -12.29 -1.67
C ALA A 28 -11.41 -11.73 -0.26
N LEU A 29 -11.88 -10.48 -0.16
CA LEU A 29 -12.12 -9.77 1.10
C LEU A 29 -13.44 -10.13 1.79
N VAL A 30 -14.37 -10.82 1.12
CA VAL A 30 -15.73 -11.10 1.65
C VAL A 30 -15.72 -11.81 3.01
N LEU A 31 -14.73 -12.68 3.25
CA LEU A 31 -14.67 -13.54 4.44
C LEU A 31 -13.78 -12.99 5.57
N ASP A 32 -13.43 -11.70 5.55
CA ASP A 32 -12.46 -11.11 6.50
C ASP A 32 -11.17 -11.96 6.67
N PRO A 33 -10.47 -12.26 5.56
CA PRO A 33 -9.36 -13.21 5.57
C PRO A 33 -8.17 -12.67 6.36
N LYS A 34 -7.54 -13.48 7.21
CA LYS A 34 -6.31 -13.07 7.93
C LYS A 34 -5.09 -12.98 7.04
N ILE A 35 -5.11 -13.62 5.86
CA ILE A 35 -4.03 -13.64 4.89
C ILE A 35 -4.61 -13.43 3.49
N ILE A 36 -4.00 -12.53 2.71
CA ILE A 36 -4.35 -12.26 1.32
C ILE A 36 -3.10 -12.44 0.45
N LEU A 37 -3.25 -13.21 -0.62
CA LEU A 37 -2.18 -13.48 -1.59
C LEU A 37 -2.48 -12.71 -2.88
N PHE A 38 -1.51 -11.91 -3.32
CA PHE A 38 -1.54 -11.21 -4.59
C PHE A 38 -0.50 -11.84 -5.52
N ASP A 39 -0.97 -12.41 -6.63
CA ASP A 39 -0.11 -12.93 -7.69
C ASP A 39 -0.15 -11.97 -8.88
N GLU A 40 0.97 -11.26 -9.10
CA GLU A 40 1.14 -10.21 -10.10
C GLU A 40 -0.04 -9.21 -10.21
N PRO A 41 -0.37 -8.51 -9.11
CA PRO A 41 -1.55 -7.65 -9.07
C PRO A 41 -1.48 -6.50 -10.08
N ASP A 42 -0.27 -6.09 -10.48
CA ASP A 42 0.05 -5.01 -11.40
C ASP A 42 0.15 -5.43 -12.89
N SER A 43 0.20 -6.73 -13.19
CA SER A 43 0.37 -7.24 -14.56
C SER A 43 -0.67 -6.68 -15.56
N GLY A 44 -0.20 -6.14 -16.69
CA GLY A 44 -1.05 -5.55 -17.73
C GLY A 44 -1.73 -4.22 -17.36
N LEU A 45 -1.28 -3.56 -16.29
CA LEU A 45 -1.67 -2.18 -15.95
C LEU A 45 -0.60 -1.18 -16.42
N ASP A 46 -1.03 0.01 -16.81
CA ASP A 46 -0.11 1.14 -17.03
C ASP A 46 0.41 1.69 -15.68
N PRO A 47 1.54 2.43 -15.67
CA PRO A 47 2.16 2.91 -14.44
C PRO A 47 1.24 3.73 -13.53
N VAL A 48 0.29 4.49 -14.10
CA VAL A 48 -0.66 5.29 -13.32
C VAL A 48 -1.64 4.37 -12.60
N ARG A 49 -2.19 3.37 -13.31
CA ARG A 49 -3.08 2.36 -12.70
C ARG A 49 -2.38 1.51 -11.65
N THR A 50 -1.12 1.16 -11.85
CA THR A 50 -0.30 0.45 -10.84
C THR A 50 -0.16 1.29 -9.57
N ALA A 51 0.09 2.59 -9.68
CA ALA A 51 0.14 3.48 -8.52
C ALA A 51 -1.19 3.50 -7.73
N TYR A 52 -2.33 3.62 -8.42
CA TYR A 52 -3.64 3.53 -7.77
C TYR A 52 -3.90 2.18 -7.11
N LEU A 53 -3.47 1.09 -7.73
CA LEU A 53 -3.60 -0.25 -7.15
C LEU A 53 -2.74 -0.40 -5.89
N ASN A 54 -1.50 0.10 -5.90
CA ASN A 54 -0.60 0.06 -4.76
C ASN A 54 -1.17 0.85 -3.57
N GLN A 55 -1.71 2.05 -3.83
CA GLN A 55 -2.38 2.81 -2.78
C GLN A 55 -3.59 2.06 -2.20
N LEU A 56 -4.41 1.46 -3.07
CA LEU A 56 -5.54 0.64 -2.63
C LEU A 56 -5.08 -0.55 -1.75
N ILE A 57 -3.98 -1.20 -2.11
CA ILE A 57 -3.40 -2.31 -1.33
C ILE A 57 -3.01 -1.84 0.08
N ILE A 58 -2.32 -0.69 0.19
CA ILE A 58 -1.92 -0.12 1.48
C ILE A 58 -3.14 0.25 2.33
N ASP A 59 -4.14 0.90 1.74
CA ASP A 59 -5.36 1.31 2.43
C ASP A 59 -6.14 0.09 2.94
N LEU A 60 -6.27 -0.96 2.13
CA LEU A 60 -6.92 -2.20 2.53
C LEU A 60 -6.17 -2.92 3.66
N ASN A 61 -4.84 -2.93 3.60
CA ASN A 61 -4.02 -3.50 4.66
C ASN A 61 -4.24 -2.76 5.98
N ALA A 62 -4.31 -1.42 5.95
CA ALA A 62 -4.62 -0.59 7.10
C ALA A 62 -6.03 -0.86 7.67
N MET A 63 -7.03 -1.01 6.80
CA MET A 63 -8.41 -1.26 7.20
C MET A 63 -8.63 -2.66 7.79
N THR A 64 -7.99 -3.69 7.22
CA THR A 64 -8.26 -5.09 7.54
C THR A 64 -7.29 -5.70 8.56
N ASP A 65 -6.16 -5.03 8.85
CA ASP A 65 -5.04 -5.53 9.68
C ASP A 65 -4.59 -6.96 9.29
N SER A 66 -4.79 -7.32 8.01
CA SER A 66 -4.55 -8.66 7.49
C SER A 66 -3.16 -8.79 6.87
N THR A 67 -2.59 -9.99 6.85
CA THR A 67 -1.25 -10.22 6.28
C THR A 67 -1.33 -10.29 4.76
N PHE A 68 -0.58 -9.44 4.07
CA PHE A 68 -0.57 -9.42 2.61
C PHE A 68 0.77 -9.97 2.09
N LEU A 69 0.70 -10.99 1.23
CA LEU A 69 1.84 -11.49 0.47
C LEU A 69 1.66 -11.09 -0.99
N ILE A 70 2.65 -10.37 -1.54
CA ILE A 70 2.60 -9.87 -2.91
C ILE A 70 3.76 -10.48 -3.69
N VAL A 71 3.44 -11.16 -4.78
CA VAL A 71 4.40 -11.61 -5.79
C VAL A 71 4.31 -10.62 -6.96
N THR A 72 5.43 -9.98 -7.30
CA THR A 72 5.49 -9.01 -8.40
C THR A 72 6.90 -8.94 -8.96
N HIS A 73 6.99 -8.63 -10.25
CA HIS A 73 8.24 -8.26 -10.91
C HIS A 73 8.41 -6.74 -11.05
N ASP A 74 7.41 -5.94 -10.63
CA ASP A 74 7.51 -4.48 -10.61
C ASP A 74 8.35 -4.00 -9.42
N ILE A 75 9.57 -3.60 -9.73
CA ILE A 75 10.55 -3.10 -8.75
C ILE A 75 9.98 -1.89 -8.00
N ASN A 76 9.20 -1.02 -8.64
CA ASN A 76 8.66 0.15 -7.98
C ASN A 76 7.67 -0.22 -6.85
N SER A 77 6.78 -1.19 -7.10
CA SER A 77 5.87 -1.75 -6.10
C SER A 77 6.63 -2.45 -4.98
N ALA A 78 7.62 -3.28 -5.32
CA ALA A 78 8.48 -3.96 -4.34
C ALA A 78 9.25 -2.95 -3.46
N GLN A 79 9.67 -1.82 -4.01
CA GLN A 79 10.35 -0.75 -3.29
C GLN A 79 9.41 0.16 -2.50
N THR A 80 8.10 0.19 -2.70
CA THR A 80 7.24 1.23 -2.10
C THR A 80 6.10 0.68 -1.25
N VAL A 81 5.63 -0.54 -1.50
CA VAL A 81 4.48 -1.12 -0.81
C VAL A 81 4.87 -1.92 0.45
N PRO A 82 5.74 -2.94 0.36
CA PRO A 82 5.84 -3.95 1.42
C PRO A 82 6.60 -3.47 2.65
N ASP A 83 6.34 -4.12 3.78
CA ASP A 83 7.11 -3.95 5.02
C ASP A 83 8.36 -4.84 5.05
N ASN A 84 8.29 -6.04 4.45
CA ASN A 84 9.44 -6.92 4.29
C ASN A 84 9.54 -7.32 2.81
N ILE A 85 10.76 -7.48 2.31
CA ILE A 85 11.02 -7.91 0.94
C ILE A 85 11.68 -9.27 1.00
N GLY A 86 11.27 -10.17 0.12
CA GLY A 86 11.94 -11.43 -0.15
C GLY A 86 12.35 -11.49 -1.61
N LEU A 87 13.62 -11.83 -1.88
CA LEU A 87 14.12 -12.02 -3.24
C LEU A 87 14.32 -13.51 -3.50
N LEU A 88 13.64 -14.03 -4.53
CA LEU A 88 13.86 -15.37 -5.03
C LEU A 88 14.85 -15.32 -6.19
N TYR A 89 15.92 -16.10 -6.12
CA TYR A 89 16.88 -16.28 -7.19
C TYR A 89 17.25 -17.76 -7.30
N ARG A 90 17.16 -18.31 -8.52
CA ARG A 90 17.47 -19.73 -8.81
C ARG A 90 16.78 -20.73 -7.87
N LYS A 91 15.48 -20.55 -7.63
CA LYS A 91 14.65 -21.40 -6.74
C LYS A 91 15.03 -21.34 -5.25
N HIS A 92 15.90 -20.41 -4.87
CA HIS A 92 16.27 -20.15 -3.47
C HIS A 92 15.81 -18.77 -3.04
N LEU A 93 15.45 -18.65 -1.76
CA LEU A 93 15.23 -17.35 -1.13
C LEU A 93 16.61 -16.73 -0.87
N ALA A 94 17.06 -15.89 -1.80
CA ALA A 94 18.37 -15.25 -1.74
C ALA A 94 18.48 -14.33 -0.52
N MET A 95 17.42 -13.58 -0.23
CA MET A 95 17.36 -12.72 0.94
C MET A 95 15.90 -12.50 1.37
N PHE A 96 15.67 -12.35 2.67
CA PHE A 96 14.39 -11.92 3.23
C PHE A 96 14.59 -11.10 4.50
N GLY A 97 13.83 -10.03 4.65
CA GLY A 97 13.94 -9.15 5.81
C GLY A 97 13.20 -7.83 5.63
N PRO A 98 13.36 -6.88 6.57
CA PRO A 98 12.82 -5.54 6.44
C PRO A 98 13.26 -4.90 5.12
N ARG A 99 12.37 -4.15 4.48
CA ARG A 99 12.66 -3.46 3.20
C ARG A 99 13.96 -2.66 3.26
N GLU A 100 14.24 -2.01 4.38
CA GLU A 100 15.42 -1.18 4.61
C GLU A 100 16.70 -1.99 4.42
N VAL A 101 16.75 -3.21 4.95
CA VAL A 101 17.91 -4.10 4.83
C VAL A 101 18.15 -4.51 3.38
N LEU A 102 17.10 -4.88 2.65
CA LEU A 102 17.25 -5.33 1.26
C LEU A 102 17.57 -4.17 0.31
N LEU A 103 16.91 -3.02 0.50
CA LEU A 103 17.21 -1.82 -0.27
C LEU A 103 18.63 -1.31 0.00
N THR A 104 19.21 -1.64 1.16
CA THR A 104 20.57 -1.32 1.61
C THR A 104 21.60 -2.42 1.47
N SER A 105 21.23 -3.54 0.86
CA SER A 105 22.11 -4.69 0.74
C SER A 105 23.18 -4.47 -0.33
N ASP A 106 24.41 -4.84 0.00
CA ASP A 106 25.53 -4.96 -0.94
C ASP A 106 25.60 -6.35 -1.59
N GLU A 107 24.67 -7.26 -1.26
CA GLU A 107 24.58 -8.58 -1.88
C GLU A 107 24.37 -8.43 -3.40
N PRO A 108 25.28 -8.92 -4.26
CA PRO A 108 25.28 -8.59 -5.69
C PRO A 108 23.96 -8.88 -6.40
N VAL A 109 23.30 -10.01 -6.08
CA VAL A 109 22.00 -10.38 -6.67
C VAL A 109 20.91 -9.39 -6.27
N VAL A 110 20.87 -9.01 -4.99
CA VAL A 110 19.88 -8.10 -4.42
C VAL A 110 20.09 -6.69 -4.95
N ALA A 111 21.33 -6.21 -4.90
CA ALA A 111 21.74 -4.91 -5.39
C ALA A 111 21.48 -4.78 -6.90
N GLN A 112 21.77 -5.79 -7.69
CA GLN A 112 21.49 -5.77 -9.14
C GLN A 112 19.99 -5.69 -9.41
N PHE A 113 19.20 -6.59 -8.80
CA PHE A 113 17.76 -6.68 -9.07
C PHE A 113 17.01 -5.44 -8.62
N LEU A 114 17.17 -5.03 -7.36
CA LEU A 114 16.42 -3.92 -6.79
C LEU A 114 16.82 -2.57 -7.36
N ASN A 115 18.07 -2.40 -7.82
CA ASN A 115 18.51 -1.16 -8.45
C ASN A 115 18.39 -1.17 -9.98
N GLY A 116 17.91 -2.26 -10.59
CA GLY A 116 17.78 -2.39 -12.03
C GLY A 116 19.11 -2.29 -12.80
N ARG A 117 20.22 -2.73 -12.18
CA ARG A 117 21.55 -2.68 -12.81
C ARG A 117 21.66 -3.76 -13.88
N ARG A 118 22.38 -3.45 -14.96
CA ARG A 118 22.69 -4.42 -16.02
C ARG A 118 23.87 -5.33 -15.65
N GLU A 119 24.77 -4.84 -14.82
CA GLU A 119 25.95 -5.54 -14.34
C GLU A 119 25.64 -6.31 -13.06
N GLY A 120 26.07 -7.56 -13.00
CA GLY A 120 25.90 -8.45 -11.85
C GLY A 120 25.55 -9.90 -12.25
N PRO A 121 25.31 -10.77 -11.24
CA PRO A 121 25.13 -12.22 -11.43
C PRO A 121 23.80 -12.65 -12.10
N ILE A 122 22.83 -11.75 -12.22
CA ILE A 122 21.58 -11.97 -12.94
C ILE A 122 21.85 -11.73 -14.43
N GLY A 123 22.06 -12.82 -15.17
CA GLY A 123 22.21 -12.80 -16.62
C GLY A 123 20.89 -12.97 -17.38
N MET A 124 20.92 -12.74 -18.70
CA MET A 124 19.77 -12.87 -19.60
C MET A 124 19.30 -14.30 -19.87
N SER A 125 20.04 -15.32 -19.43
CA SER A 125 19.71 -16.74 -19.63
C SER A 125 19.59 -17.46 -18.29
N GLU A 126 18.43 -18.07 -18.03
CA GLU A 126 18.15 -18.86 -16.82
C GLU A 126 19.03 -20.12 -16.72
N GLU A 127 19.59 -20.59 -17.84
CA GLU A 127 20.45 -21.78 -17.98
C GLU A 127 21.96 -21.53 -17.76
N LYS A 128 22.37 -20.42 -17.15
CA LYS A 128 23.81 -20.28 -16.80
C LYS A 128 24.16 -21.24 -15.67
N ASP A 129 25.19 -22.06 -15.87
CA ASP A 129 25.75 -22.94 -14.84
C ASP A 129 26.08 -22.18 -13.55
N ALA A 130 25.88 -22.84 -12.40
CA ALA A 130 26.16 -22.26 -11.09
C ALA A 130 27.60 -21.73 -10.97
N ALA A 131 28.54 -22.41 -11.63
CA ALA A 131 29.94 -22.04 -11.68
C ALA A 131 30.20 -20.71 -12.41
N GLN A 132 29.41 -20.38 -13.43
CA GLN A 132 29.58 -19.13 -14.16
C GLN A 132 29.02 -17.93 -13.38
N ALA A 133 27.90 -18.10 -12.68
CA ALA A 133 27.41 -17.04 -11.80
C ALA A 133 28.33 -16.79 -10.62
N ALA A 134 28.97 -17.82 -10.05
CA ALA A 134 29.96 -17.63 -9.00
C ALA A 134 31.16 -16.79 -9.48
N ARG A 135 31.60 -16.99 -10.73
CA ARG A 135 32.63 -16.15 -11.35
C ARG A 135 32.14 -14.72 -11.61
N GLU A 136 30.93 -14.56 -12.12
CA GLU A 136 30.32 -13.24 -12.33
C GLU A 136 30.08 -12.49 -10.99
N MET A 137 29.82 -13.23 -9.89
CA MET A 137 29.78 -12.69 -8.53
C MET A 137 31.15 -12.20 -8.05
N GLU A 138 32.23 -12.96 -8.31
CA GLU A 138 33.61 -12.54 -8.00
C GLU A 138 34.06 -11.35 -8.88
N GLU A 139 33.64 -11.30 -10.15
CA GLU A 139 34.00 -10.25 -11.10
C GLU A 139 33.21 -8.94 -10.89
N ALA A 140 32.00 -8.99 -10.32
CA ALA A 140 31.13 -7.82 -10.17
C ALA A 140 31.70 -6.72 -9.24
N GLY A 141 32.69 -7.04 -8.40
CA GLY A 141 33.39 -6.07 -7.55
C GLY A 141 32.49 -5.30 -6.56
N GLU A 142 33.05 -4.30 -5.89
CA GLU A 142 32.26 -3.34 -5.09
C GLU A 142 31.45 -2.45 -6.04
N LEU A 143 30.12 -2.62 -6.01
CA LEU A 143 29.18 -1.90 -6.84
C LEU A 143 29.10 -0.41 -6.45
N GLU A 144 29.72 0.49 -7.22
CA GLU A 144 29.70 1.93 -6.93
C GLU A 144 28.28 2.54 -7.00
N GLY A 145 28.03 3.53 -6.13
CA GLY A 145 26.91 4.48 -6.19
C GLY A 145 25.51 3.88 -5.97
N ARG A 146 24.98 3.98 -4.74
CA ARG A 146 23.64 3.47 -4.41
C ARG A 146 22.56 4.52 -4.66
N PRO A 147 21.47 4.21 -5.40
CA PRO A 147 20.36 5.14 -5.53
C PRO A 147 19.67 5.37 -4.17
N PRO A 148 19.10 6.57 -3.93
CA PRO A 148 18.40 6.86 -2.68
C PRO A 148 17.20 5.92 -2.51
N MET A 149 16.94 5.52 -1.27
CA MET A 149 15.79 4.67 -0.97
C MET A 149 14.50 5.42 -1.27
N LYS A 150 13.60 4.79 -2.05
CA LYS A 150 12.26 5.35 -2.24
C LYS A 150 11.49 5.35 -0.92
N PRO A 151 10.76 6.42 -0.60
CA PRO A 151 9.84 6.42 0.53
C PRO A 151 8.80 5.30 0.39
N GLN A 152 8.40 4.72 1.53
CA GLN A 152 7.29 3.77 1.55
C GLN A 152 5.96 4.52 1.36
N LEU A 153 5.04 3.93 0.61
CA LEU A 153 3.66 4.39 0.54
C LEU A 153 3.00 4.32 1.93
N VAL A 154 2.32 5.41 2.28
CA VAL A 154 1.55 5.53 3.52
C VAL A 154 0.07 5.34 3.23
N ALA A 155 -0.68 4.91 4.25
CA ALA A 155 -2.13 4.82 4.11
C ALA A 155 -2.74 6.21 3.91
N SER A 156 -3.79 6.27 3.10
CA SER A 156 -4.53 7.49 2.82
C SER A 156 -5.10 8.10 4.10
N THR A 157 -5.34 9.42 4.08
CA THR A 157 -5.94 10.14 5.21
C THR A 157 -7.24 9.50 5.67
N GLY A 158 -7.39 9.30 6.98
CA GLY A 158 -8.57 8.67 7.59
C GLY A 158 -8.50 7.15 7.71
N MET A 159 -7.45 6.51 7.19
CA MET A 159 -7.21 5.08 7.41
C MET A 159 -6.64 4.81 8.82
N PRO A 160 -6.90 3.62 9.39
CA PRO A 160 -6.31 3.24 10.67
C PRO A 160 -4.78 3.18 10.63
N ASP A 161 -4.16 3.28 11.80
CA ASP A 161 -2.72 3.12 11.93
C ASP A 161 -2.25 1.68 11.62
N ARG A 162 -1.18 1.56 10.84
CA ARG A 162 -0.63 0.26 10.41
C ARG A 162 0.37 -0.25 11.43
N LYS A 163 -0.08 -1.10 12.36
CA LYS A 163 0.77 -1.73 13.40
C LYS A 163 2.00 -2.44 12.83
N ALA A 164 1.92 -2.97 11.60
CA ALA A 164 3.05 -3.62 10.92
C ALA A 164 4.24 -2.69 10.68
N VAL A 165 3.98 -1.39 10.45
CA VAL A 165 5.03 -0.38 10.25
C VAL A 165 5.84 -0.19 11.54
N HIS A 166 5.18 -0.07 12.69
CA HIS A 166 5.86 0.04 13.99
C HIS A 166 6.71 -1.19 14.28
N ARG A 167 6.14 -2.39 14.15
CA ARG A 167 6.88 -3.65 14.36
C ARG A 167 8.09 -3.76 13.44
N ARG A 168 7.99 -3.27 12.20
CA ARG A 168 9.12 -3.24 11.27
C ARG A 168 10.20 -2.28 11.75
N ARG A 169 9.83 -1.03 12.10
CA ARG A 169 10.77 -0.01 12.57
C ARG A 169 11.54 -0.48 13.81
N GLU A 170 10.85 -1.10 14.77
CA GLU A 170 11.48 -1.68 15.97
C GLU A 170 12.51 -2.76 15.61
N ARG A 171 12.18 -3.66 14.66
CA ARG A 171 13.14 -4.68 14.18
C ARG A 171 14.36 -4.04 13.51
N VAL A 172 14.13 -3.06 12.65
CA VAL A 172 15.22 -2.34 11.94
C VAL A 172 16.13 -1.62 12.93
N GLU A 173 15.56 -0.96 13.94
CA GLU A 173 16.33 -0.27 14.98
C GLU A 173 17.18 -1.24 15.79
N ALA A 174 16.62 -2.39 16.17
CA ALA A 174 17.35 -3.42 16.91
C ALA A 174 18.57 -3.95 16.14
N MET A 175 18.46 -4.14 14.81
CA MET A 175 19.56 -4.65 13.97
C MET A 175 20.45 -3.56 13.36
N LEU A 176 20.15 -2.28 13.57
CA LEU A 176 20.81 -1.17 12.86
C LEU A 176 22.33 -1.20 13.05
N HIS A 177 22.79 -1.59 14.24
CA HIS A 177 24.21 -1.68 14.59
C HIS A 177 24.96 -2.81 13.86
N GLU A 178 24.25 -3.80 13.32
CA GLU A 178 24.81 -4.93 12.57
C GLU A 178 24.97 -4.60 11.07
N LEU A 179 24.34 -3.52 10.61
CA LEU A 179 24.37 -3.12 9.20
C LEU A 179 25.61 -2.27 8.86
N PRO A 180 26.09 -2.29 7.60
CA PRO A 180 27.15 -1.42 7.13
C PRO A 180 26.85 0.07 7.41
N GLN A 181 27.89 0.88 7.61
CA GLN A 181 27.72 2.29 7.97
C GLN A 181 26.88 3.07 6.92
N SER A 182 27.12 2.81 5.63
CA SER A 182 26.34 3.37 4.52
C SER A 182 24.84 3.03 4.60
N ALA A 183 24.52 1.79 5.01
CA ALA A 183 23.15 1.36 5.24
C ALA A 183 22.53 2.09 6.45
N GLN A 184 23.27 2.21 7.55
CA GLN A 184 22.81 2.91 8.75
C GLN A 184 22.46 4.38 8.47
N GLU A 185 23.34 5.08 7.73
CA GLU A 185 23.14 6.48 7.36
C GLU A 185 21.88 6.66 6.50
N ALA A 186 21.74 5.85 5.44
CA ALA A 186 20.57 5.89 4.56
C ALA A 186 19.24 5.61 5.31
N ILE A 187 19.25 4.68 6.27
CA ILE A 187 18.06 4.34 7.07
C ILE A 187 17.69 5.48 8.00
N ARG A 188 18.67 6.09 8.68
CA ARG A 188 18.42 7.23 9.58
C ARG A 188 17.87 8.44 8.83
N GLU A 189 18.42 8.74 7.65
CA GLU A 189 17.94 9.82 6.79
C GLU A 189 16.47 9.61 6.38
N GLN A 190 16.13 8.41 5.88
CA GLN A 190 14.77 8.09 5.47
C GLN A 190 13.76 8.14 6.64
N HIS A 191 14.15 7.66 7.82
CA HIS A 191 13.32 7.76 9.02
C HIS A 191 13.09 9.23 9.43
N ALA A 192 14.12 10.07 9.37
CA ALA A 192 14.02 11.49 9.68
C ALA A 192 13.05 12.23 8.73
N GLU A 193 13.13 11.96 7.42
CA GLU A 193 12.22 12.53 6.41
C GLU A 193 10.76 12.11 6.62
N THR A 194 10.56 10.83 6.94
CA THR A 194 9.22 10.28 7.20
C THR A 194 8.61 10.90 8.45
N ASP A 195 9.38 11.02 9.53
CA ASP A 195 8.92 11.61 10.78
C ASP A 195 8.65 13.12 10.64
N ALA A 196 9.45 13.82 9.84
CA ALA A 196 9.20 15.22 9.50
C ALA A 196 7.85 15.36 8.76
N THR A 197 7.62 14.55 7.73
CA THR A 197 6.39 14.57 6.92
C THR A 197 5.15 14.22 7.77
N SER A 198 5.27 13.27 8.70
CA SER A 198 4.21 12.91 9.65
C SER A 198 3.87 14.06 10.61
N ARG A 199 4.86 14.80 11.13
CA ARG A 199 4.64 15.94 12.04
C ARG A 199 3.84 17.07 11.40
N PHE A 200 4.00 17.29 10.09
CA PHE A 200 3.24 18.30 9.36
C PHE A 200 1.85 17.82 8.91
N ALA A 201 1.60 16.50 8.91
CA ALA A 201 0.34 15.91 8.48
C ALA A 201 -0.66 15.64 9.62
N ARG A 202 -0.25 15.76 10.89
CA ARG A 202 -1.17 15.63 12.03
C ARG A 202 -1.92 16.96 12.24
N PRO A 203 -3.27 17.00 12.17
CA PRO A 203 -3.98 18.16 12.68
C PRO A 203 -3.72 18.26 14.18
N ALA A 204 -3.48 19.48 14.66
CA ALA A 204 -3.28 19.77 16.07
C ALA A 204 -4.48 19.26 16.89
N GLN A 205 -4.32 18.11 17.55
CA GLN A 205 -5.21 17.70 18.63
C GLN A 205 -4.59 18.21 19.93
N ASP A 206 -4.72 19.50 20.18
CA ASP A 206 -4.52 20.05 21.51
C ASP A 206 -5.78 19.74 22.33
N GLY A 207 -5.68 18.72 23.17
CA GLY A 207 -6.61 18.48 24.25
C GLY A 207 -6.25 19.36 25.44
N SER A 208 -6.99 20.45 25.64
CA SER A 208 -7.11 21.07 26.96
C SER A 208 -8.44 20.63 27.58
N THR A 209 -8.30 19.73 28.56
CA THR A 209 -9.28 19.46 29.60
C THR A 209 -9.68 20.75 30.31
N ILE A 210 -10.97 21.09 30.32
CA ILE A 210 -11.57 21.84 31.44
C ILE A 210 -12.79 21.05 31.94
N SER A 211 -12.67 20.67 33.20
CA SER A 211 -13.65 20.00 34.05
C SER A 211 -14.70 20.98 34.57
N GLU A 212 -15.94 20.51 34.61
CA GLU A 212 -17.07 20.84 35.50
C GLU A 212 -17.33 22.29 35.97
N ALA A 213 -18.54 22.78 35.65
CA ALA A 213 -19.40 23.46 36.62
C ALA A 213 -20.89 23.20 36.27
N ARG A 214 -21.64 22.71 37.27
CA ARG A 214 -23.09 22.54 37.29
C ARG A 214 -23.82 23.87 37.60
N ASP A 215 -25.12 23.84 37.31
CA ASP A 215 -26.22 24.73 37.75
C ASP A 215 -26.27 26.14 37.12
N GLU A 216 -27.32 26.44 36.35
CA GLU A 216 -28.63 26.89 36.84
C GLU A 216 -29.63 27.04 35.65
N HIS A 217 -30.88 26.59 35.82
CA HIS A 217 -32.01 26.90 34.94
C HIS A 217 -32.46 28.36 35.15
N PRO A 218 -33.00 29.01 34.10
CA PRO A 218 -34.42 29.37 34.19
C PRO A 218 -35.24 29.21 32.88
N THR A 219 -36.40 28.58 33.06
CA THR A 219 -37.75 28.79 32.47
C THR A 219 -37.97 29.57 31.16
N ASP A 220 -38.82 28.94 30.33
CA ASP A 220 -39.85 29.48 29.42
C ASP A 220 -39.40 30.44 28.30
N ILE A 221 -39.69 30.15 27.02
CA ILE A 221 -40.99 30.48 26.39
C ILE A 221 -41.20 29.57 25.15
N HIS A 222 -42.35 28.89 25.10
CA HIS A 222 -42.95 28.37 23.86
C HIS A 222 -43.61 29.52 23.07
N PRO A 223 -43.70 29.42 21.73
CA PRO A 223 -45.02 29.09 21.20
C PRO A 223 -45.06 28.06 20.06
N ARG A 224 -46.22 27.39 20.08
CA ARG A 224 -46.87 26.43 19.18
C ARG A 224 -46.70 26.67 17.67
N ILE A 225 -46.43 25.60 16.89
CA ILE A 225 -47.34 24.88 15.94
C ILE A 225 -47.81 25.78 14.78
N THR A 226 -47.50 25.49 13.51
CA THR A 226 -48.30 24.55 12.68
C THR A 226 -47.51 23.67 11.71
N ASP A 227 -47.89 22.40 11.76
CA ASP A 227 -47.73 21.32 10.80
C ASP A 227 -48.60 21.59 9.55
N ASP A 228 -48.08 21.41 8.33
CA ASP A 228 -48.94 21.13 7.16
C ASP A 228 -48.15 20.46 6.02
N THR A 229 -48.24 19.13 5.96
CA THR A 229 -48.35 18.39 4.70
C THR A 229 -49.48 17.38 4.88
N PRO A 230 -50.33 17.17 3.88
CA PRO A 230 -50.14 15.93 3.12
C PRO A 230 -50.58 15.96 1.63
N ASP A 231 -49.75 15.33 0.80
CA ASP A 231 -49.96 14.26 -0.22
C ASP A 231 -51.36 14.00 -0.90
N PRO A 232 -51.49 13.08 -1.88
CA PRO A 232 -51.72 13.37 -3.29
C PRO A 232 -53.11 12.85 -3.75
N ARG A 233 -53.58 13.28 -4.93
CA ARG A 233 -54.39 12.49 -5.90
C ARG A 233 -55.10 13.42 -6.89
N GLY A 234 -54.91 13.16 -8.18
CA GLY A 234 -55.71 13.75 -9.25
C GLY A 234 -55.41 13.10 -10.60
N ARG A 235 -56.02 11.94 -10.87
CA ARG A 235 -56.10 11.31 -12.21
C ARG A 235 -57.13 12.03 -13.08
N HIS A 236 -56.86 12.16 -14.38
CA HIS A 236 -57.67 11.70 -15.53
C HIS A 236 -57.09 12.32 -16.83
N GLN A 237 -56.50 11.52 -17.72
CA GLN A 237 -57.09 10.91 -18.95
C GLN A 237 -57.52 11.91 -20.04
N LEU A 238 -56.96 11.72 -21.24
CA LEU A 238 -57.56 11.60 -22.59
C LEU A 238 -56.50 12.04 -23.63
N SER A 239 -55.94 11.13 -24.43
CA SER A 239 -56.42 10.68 -25.76
C SER A 239 -55.72 11.40 -26.93
N GLY A 240 -55.03 10.64 -27.79
CA GLY A 240 -54.97 10.96 -29.23
C GLY A 240 -53.63 10.77 -29.95
N GLY A 241 -53.47 9.63 -30.64
CA GLY A 241 -52.98 9.59 -32.03
C GLY A 241 -51.52 9.20 -32.31
N ASP A 242 -51.28 7.90 -32.50
CA ASP A 242 -50.31 7.39 -33.48
C ASP A 242 -50.98 7.26 -34.85
N ARG A 243 -50.19 7.35 -35.93
CA ARG A 243 -50.52 6.78 -37.24
C ARG A 243 -49.95 5.38 -37.34
#